data_AF-A0A353EDC6-F1
#
_entry.id   AF-A0A353EDC6-F1
#
_cell.length_a   1.000
_cell.length_b   1.000
_cell.length_c   1.000
_cell.angle_alpha   90.00
_cell.angle_beta   90.00
_cell.angle_gamma   90.00
#
_symmetry.space_group_name_H-M   'P 1'
#
loop_
_entity.id
_entity.type
_entity.pdbx_description
1 polymer ?
#
loop_
_entity_poly.entity_id
_entity_poly.type
_entity_poly.pdbx_seq_one_letter_code
_entity_poly.pdbx_strand_id
1 'polypeptide(L)'
;IGDVSCDPTGPYNSLPIYTQATTFDKPLVKVNESAHNLYVMAIDHLPSLLPKESSEDFSAQLLPYLLDMSGTAWQHADDWFQRFIRQAITAH
;
A
#
# COMPACT_ATOMS: atom_id res chain seq x y z
N ILE A 1 17.87 -3.16 4.87
CA ILE A 1 16.58 -3.90 4.88
C ILE A 1 15.66 -3.18 3.90
N GLY A 2 14.96 -3.90 3.02
CA GLY A 2 13.90 -3.34 2.19
C GLY A 2 12.55 -3.85 2.68
N ASP A 3 11.80 -3.01 3.38
CA ASP A 3 10.45 -3.33 3.85
C ASP A 3 9.44 -2.87 2.80
N VAL A 4 8.97 -3.83 1.98
CA VAL A 4 7.97 -3.60 0.93
C VAL A 4 6.56 -3.50 1.51
N SER A 5 6.33 -4.10 2.67
CA SER A 5 5.05 -4.14 3.38
C SER A 5 4.87 -2.97 4.35
N CYS A 6 5.68 -1.93 4.21
CA CYS A 6 5.84 -0.91 5.24
C CYS A 6 4.50 -0.25 5.62
N ASP A 7 4.19 -0.28 6.91
CA ASP A 7 3.12 0.50 7.54
C ASP A 7 3.66 1.10 8.84
N PRO A 8 4.41 2.20 8.77
CA PRO A 8 5.06 2.80 9.94
C PRO A 8 4.08 3.36 10.96
N THR A 9 2.85 3.69 10.54
CA THR A 9 1.79 4.22 11.40
C THR A 9 0.87 3.15 11.96
N GLY A 10 0.96 1.93 11.43
CA GLY A 10 0.13 0.81 11.82
C GLY A 10 0.42 0.37 13.26
N PRO A 11 -0.62 0.02 14.05
CA PRO A 11 -0.46 -0.47 15.42
C PRO A 11 0.29 -1.82 15.50
N TYR A 12 0.47 -2.50 14.36
CA TYR A 12 1.09 -3.82 14.25
C TYR A 12 2.27 -3.84 13.26
N ASN A 13 3.03 -2.75 13.17
CA ASN A 13 4.25 -2.74 12.36
C ASN A 13 5.18 -3.91 12.78
N SER A 14 5.44 -4.82 11.85
CA SER A 14 6.24 -6.03 12.08
C SER A 14 7.73 -5.73 12.24
N LEU A 15 8.17 -4.53 11.84
CA LEU A 15 9.54 -4.04 11.95
C LEU A 15 9.57 -2.67 12.65
N PRO A 16 9.42 -2.61 14.00
CA PRO A 16 9.40 -1.37 14.78
C PRO A 16 10.81 -0.76 14.97
N ILE A 17 11.52 -0.58 13.86
CA ILE A 17 12.92 -0.10 13.79
C ILE A 17 13.04 1.18 12.95
N TYR A 18 11.91 1.72 12.49
CA TYR A 18 11.76 2.98 11.77
C TYR A 18 10.34 3.54 12.04
N THR A 19 10.16 4.84 11.90
CA THR A 19 8.92 5.54 12.28
C THR A 19 8.20 6.23 11.11
N GLN A 20 8.79 6.22 9.92
CA GLN A 20 8.22 6.88 8.74
C GLN A 20 8.64 6.16 7.45
N ALA A 21 7.77 6.23 6.45
CA ALA A 21 8.08 5.77 5.10
C ALA A 21 9.21 6.63 4.50
N THR A 22 10.04 6.00 3.67
CA THR A 22 11.08 6.66 2.88
C THR A 22 10.51 7.09 1.52
N THR A 23 11.18 8.00 0.83
CA THR A 23 10.78 8.45 -0.53
C THR A 23 11.84 8.09 -1.55
N PHE A 24 11.56 8.21 -2.85
CA PHE A 24 12.62 8.01 -3.86
C PHE A 24 13.79 8.99 -3.72
N ASP A 25 13.54 10.25 -3.32
CA ASP A 25 14.60 11.24 -3.08
C ASP A 25 15.44 10.94 -1.83
N LYS A 26 14.83 10.30 -0.83
CA LYS A 26 15.46 9.89 0.43
C LYS A 26 15.10 8.43 0.72
N PRO A 27 15.71 7.47 -0.01
CA PRO A 27 15.24 6.08 -0.04
C PRO A 27 15.68 5.26 1.17
N LEU A 28 16.50 5.84 2.05
CA LEU A 28 17.08 5.16 3.19
C LEU A 28 16.92 5.99 4.46
N VAL A 29 16.51 5.34 5.54
CA VAL A 29 16.57 5.85 6.91
C VAL A 29 17.49 4.97 7.74
N LYS A 30 18.30 5.58 8.61
CA LYS A 30 19.17 4.86 9.54
C LYS A 30 18.34 4.41 10.74
N VAL A 31 18.46 3.14 11.14
CA VAL A 31 17.60 2.51 12.17
C VAL A 31 17.77 3.12 13.57
N ASN A 32 19.00 3.46 13.95
CA ASN A 32 19.31 4.29 15.12
C ASN A 32 20.76 4.78 15.01
N GLU A 33 21.19 5.70 15.88
CA GLU A 33 22.56 6.22 15.85
C GLU A 33 23.62 5.25 16.38
N SER A 34 23.23 4.33 17.26
CA SER A 34 24.12 3.34 17.91
C SER A 34 24.36 2.07 17.08
N ALA A 35 23.55 1.82 16.06
CA ALA A 35 23.65 0.71 15.14
C ALA A 35 24.62 1.09 14.04
N HIS A 36 25.72 0.34 13.95
CA HIS A 36 26.69 0.51 12.88
C HIS A 36 26.07 0.02 11.57
N ASN A 37 25.90 0.94 10.62
CA ASN A 37 25.60 0.68 9.21
C ASN A 37 24.30 -0.06 8.89
N LEU A 38 23.24 0.11 9.69
CA LEU A 38 21.92 -0.44 9.38
C LEU A 38 20.96 0.62 8.82
N TYR A 39 20.48 0.37 7.60
CA TYR A 39 19.54 1.22 6.90
C TYR A 39 18.29 0.44 6.49
N VAL A 40 17.15 1.13 6.52
CA VAL A 40 15.85 0.65 6.04
C VAL A 40 15.42 1.49 4.85
N MET A 41 14.96 0.81 3.81
CA MET A 41 14.13 1.38 2.75
C MET A 41 12.70 0.90 3.00
N ALA A 42 11.76 1.83 3.03
CA ALA A 42 10.34 1.62 3.32
C ALA A 42 9.51 2.58 2.44
N ILE A 43 9.64 2.45 1.12
CA ILE A 43 8.87 3.24 0.14
C ILE A 43 7.54 2.50 -0.09
N ASP A 44 6.41 3.16 0.10
CA ASP A 44 5.06 2.57 0.06
C ASP A 44 4.47 2.44 -1.35
N HIS A 45 5.08 3.09 -2.35
CA HIS A 45 4.62 3.11 -3.74
C HIS A 45 5.70 2.60 -4.72
N LEU A 46 6.46 1.57 -4.30
CA LEU A 46 7.53 0.95 -5.09
C LEU A 46 7.15 0.57 -6.54
N PRO A 47 5.93 0.11 -6.87
CA PRO A 47 5.56 -0.16 -8.26
C PRO A 47 5.77 1.05 -9.19
N SER A 48 5.67 2.27 -8.67
CA SER A 48 5.89 3.52 -9.41
C SER A 48 7.32 3.71 -9.91
N LEU A 49 8.28 2.90 -9.43
CA LEU A 49 9.66 2.89 -9.93
C LEU A 49 9.74 2.33 -11.36
N LEU A 50 8.83 1.43 -11.73
CA LEU A 50 8.65 0.88 -13.06
C LEU A 50 7.21 1.15 -13.52
N PRO A 51 6.89 2.42 -13.82
CA PRO A 51 5.51 2.85 -13.99
C PRO A 51 4.85 2.20 -15.20
N LYS A 52 5.61 1.91 -16.26
CA LYS A 52 5.08 1.26 -17.46
C LYS A 52 4.72 -0.20 -17.17
N GLU A 53 5.67 -0.96 -16.65
CA GLU A 53 5.53 -2.40 -16.41
C GLU A 53 4.46 -2.68 -15.36
N SER A 54 4.45 -1.91 -14.26
CA SER A 54 3.42 -2.04 -13.22
C SER A 54 2.03 -1.68 -13.74
N SER A 55 1.90 -0.65 -14.59
CA SER A 55 0.61 -0.28 -15.19
C SER A 55 0.13 -1.34 -16.17
N GLU A 56 1.01 -1.88 -17.02
CA GLU A 56 0.67 -2.93 -17.99
C GLU A 56 0.22 -4.21 -17.28
N ASP A 57 0.95 -4.65 -16.24
CA ASP A 57 0.61 -5.84 -15.45
C ASP A 57 -0.71 -5.68 -14.69
N PHE A 58 -0.88 -4.57 -13.96
CA PHE A 58 -2.13 -4.29 -13.26
C PHE A 58 -3.33 -4.18 -14.21
N SER A 59 -3.17 -3.50 -15.35
CA SER A 59 -4.25 -3.35 -16.34
C SER A 59 -4.65 -4.68 -16.95
N ALA A 60 -3.70 -5.57 -17.23
CA ALA A 60 -3.99 -6.91 -17.75
C ALA A 60 -4.83 -7.75 -16.77
N GLN A 61 -4.53 -7.65 -15.48
CA GLN A 61 -5.28 -8.33 -14.41
C GLN A 61 -6.66 -7.69 -14.16
N LEU A 62 -6.78 -6.37 -14.32
CA LEU A 62 -8.02 -5.63 -14.14
C LEU A 62 -9.00 -5.79 -15.32
N LEU A 63 -8.48 -5.94 -16.55
CA LEU A 63 -9.26 -5.93 -17.79
C LEU A 63 -10.48 -6.89 -17.79
N PRO A 64 -10.40 -8.15 -17.29
CA PRO A 64 -11.56 -9.04 -17.25
C PRO A 64 -12.74 -8.46 -16.46
N TYR A 65 -12.47 -7.73 -15.37
CA TYR A 65 -13.51 -7.09 -14.56
C TYR A 65 -14.11 -5.87 -15.23
N LEU A 66 -13.34 -5.16 -16.06
CA LEU A 66 -13.85 -4.03 -16.83
C LEU A 66 -14.74 -4.49 -18.00
N LEU A 67 -14.44 -5.64 -18.60
CA LEU A 67 -15.22 -6.20 -19.70
C LEU A 67 -16.54 -6.80 -19.23
N ASP A 68 -16.62 -7.28 -17.98
CA ASP A 68 -17.85 -7.77 -17.36
C ASP A 68 -18.13 -7.08 -16.02
N MET A 69 -18.90 -5.99 -16.10
CA MET A 69 -19.34 -5.25 -14.91
C MET A 69 -20.50 -5.91 -14.16
N SER A 70 -21.08 -6.99 -14.69
CA SER A 70 -22.18 -7.70 -14.04
C SER A 70 -21.69 -8.77 -13.04
N GLY A 71 -20.38 -9.04 -13.01
CA GLY A 71 -19.77 -10.02 -12.15
C GLY A 71 -19.85 -9.71 -10.65
N THR A 72 -19.67 -10.75 -9.84
CA THR A 72 -19.74 -10.67 -8.37
C THR A 72 -18.73 -9.71 -7.75
N ALA A 73 -17.59 -9.45 -8.41
CA ALA A 73 -16.60 -8.49 -7.94
C ALA A 73 -17.18 -7.07 -7.79
N TRP A 74 -18.02 -6.63 -8.74
CA TRP A 74 -18.67 -5.32 -8.70
C TRP A 74 -19.79 -5.25 -7.68
N GLN A 75 -20.55 -6.34 -7.54
CA GLN A 75 -21.57 -6.46 -6.49
C GLN A 75 -20.93 -6.38 -5.10
N HIS A 76 -19.86 -7.13 -4.87
CA HIS A 76 -19.11 -7.08 -3.61
C HIS A 76 -18.50 -5.69 -3.36
N ALA A 77 -18.01 -5.01 -4.40
CA ALA A 77 -17.49 -3.65 -4.29
C ALA A 77 -18.58 -2.65 -3.84
N ASP A 78 -19.78 -2.70 -4.44
CA ASP A 78 -20.91 -1.88 -4.01
C ASP A 78 -21.35 -2.22 -2.57
N ASP A 79 -21.47 -3.50 -2.22
CA ASP A 79 -21.84 -3.93 -0.86
C ASP A 79 -20.89 -3.35 0.20
N TRP A 80 -19.59 -3.38 -0.06
CA TRP A 80 -18.57 -2.77 0.81
C TRP A 80 -18.71 -1.26 0.88
N PHE A 81 -18.88 -0.59 -0.26
CA PHE A 81 -19.10 0.85 -0.30
C PHE A 81 -20.33 1.27 0.52
N GLN A 82 -21.48 0.64 0.29
CA GLN A 82 -22.72 0.91 1.02
C GLN A 82 -22.58 0.62 2.52
N ARG A 83 -21.84 -0.43 2.90
CA ARG A 83 -21.56 -0.72 4.30
C ARG A 83 -20.80 0.43 4.98
N PHE A 84 -19.73 0.93 4.36
CA PHE A 84 -18.95 2.02 4.94
C PHE A 84 -19.71 3.35 4.97
N ILE A 85 -20.53 3.63 3.96
CA ILE A 85 -21.45 4.78 3.97
C ILE A 85 -22.39 4.72 5.18
N ARG A 86 -23.02 3.57 5.43
CA ARG A 86 -23.90 3.38 6.60
C ARG A 86 -23.15 3.59 7.91
N GLN A 87 -21.94 3.04 8.04
CA GLN A 87 -21.12 3.20 9.26
C GLN A 87 -20.75 4.66 9.51
N ALA A 88 -20.36 5.40 8.46
CA ALA A 88 -20.00 6.81 8.59
C ALA A 88 -21.21 7.67 9.03
N ILE A 89 -22.41 7.37 8.51
CA ILE A 89 -23.64 8.09 8.90
C ILE A 89 -24.03 7.79 10.36
N THR A 90 -23.94 6.53 10.79
CA THR A 90 -24.34 6.12 12.16
C THR A 90 -23.33 6.52 13.25
N ALA A 91 -22.07 6.81 12.88
CA ALA A 91 -21.03 7.27 13.81
C ALA A 91 -21.16 8.76 14.19
N HIS A 92 -22.12 9.48 13.61
CA HIS A 92 -22.50 10.85 13.94
C HIS A 92 -23.86 10.89 14.66
#